data_AF-A0A2E0BBB7-F1
#
_entry.id   AF-A0A2E0BBB7-F1
#
_cell.length_a   1.000
_cell.length_b   1.000
_cell.length_c   1.000
_cell.angle_alpha   90.00
_cell.angle_beta   90.00
_cell.angle_gamma   90.00
#
_symmetry.space_group_name_H-M   'P 1'
#
loop_
_entity.id
_entity.type
_entity.pdbx_description
1 polymer ?
#
loop_
_entity_poly.entity_id
_entity_poly.type
_entity_poly.pdbx_seq_one_letter_code
_entity_poly.pdbx_strand_id
1 'polypeptide(L)'
;MKKYISILIIVLVSCESSSDLGLSGGRGETSFSAGGDSNTGIGGSMARFTIVDDYLYTIDSWTLKSYDISDQQNPVYKEDVNLGWGIETIFPYNGNLFIGAQSGMHIYNLDNKQSPEWVSTYEHMTSCDPVVVQGDYAFVTLRGGTECQGFSNQLDIIDISDLVRPELFKTYS
;
A
#
# COMPACT_ATOMS: atom_id res chain seq x y z
N MET A 1 -48.64 -18.62 -48.21
CA MET A 1 -48.29 -18.07 -46.89
C MET A 1 -47.91 -19.22 -45.96
N LYS A 2 -46.63 -19.45 -45.72
CA LYS A 2 -46.11 -20.21 -44.57
C LYS A 2 -44.80 -19.56 -44.16
N LYS A 3 -44.81 -18.86 -43.03
CA LYS A 3 -43.65 -18.24 -42.40
C LYS A 3 -42.93 -19.33 -41.63
N TYR A 4 -41.66 -19.57 -41.89
CA TYR A 4 -40.80 -20.36 -41.01
C TYR A 4 -39.71 -19.44 -40.48
N ILE A 5 -39.79 -19.26 -39.17
CA ILE A 5 -38.90 -18.48 -38.31
C ILE A 5 -37.58 -19.24 -38.21
N SER A 6 -36.48 -18.61 -38.64
CA SER A 6 -35.13 -19.07 -38.33
C SER A 6 -34.79 -18.64 -36.90
N ILE A 7 -34.69 -19.60 -35.98
CA ILE A 7 -34.21 -19.37 -34.62
C ILE A 7 -32.68 -19.43 -34.66
N LEU A 8 -32.04 -18.28 -34.51
CA LEU A 8 -30.60 -18.15 -34.31
C LEU A 8 -30.28 -18.47 -32.85
N ILE A 9 -29.71 -19.65 -32.59
CA ILE A 9 -29.20 -20.01 -31.26
C ILE A 9 -27.85 -19.34 -31.08
N ILE A 10 -27.82 -18.27 -30.27
CA ILE A 10 -26.59 -17.66 -29.78
C ILE A 10 -26.20 -18.40 -28.50
N VAL A 11 -25.14 -19.19 -28.57
CA VAL A 11 -24.51 -19.81 -27.40
C VAL A 11 -23.71 -18.72 -26.69
N LEU A 12 -24.25 -18.19 -25.60
CA LEU A 12 -23.52 -17.31 -24.70
C LEU A 12 -22.67 -18.17 -23.76
N VAL A 13 -21.36 -18.10 -23.94
CA VAL A 13 -20.36 -18.58 -22.98
C VAL A 13 -20.43 -17.66 -21.76
N SER A 14 -20.93 -18.19 -20.64
CA SER A 14 -20.89 -17.54 -19.34
C SER A 14 -19.47 -17.63 -18.77
N CYS A 15 -18.81 -16.49 -18.64
CA CYS A 15 -17.67 -16.33 -17.75
C CYS A 15 -18.24 -15.95 -16.37
N GLU A 16 -18.13 -16.84 -15.38
CA GLU A 16 -18.54 -16.54 -14.00
C GLU A 16 -17.62 -15.47 -13.43
N SER A 17 -18.10 -14.24 -13.40
CA SER A 17 -17.56 -13.19 -12.54
C SER A 17 -18.55 -13.01 -11.40
N SER A 18 -18.19 -13.52 -10.23
CA SER A 18 -18.92 -13.26 -9.00
C SER A 18 -18.84 -11.78 -8.67
N SER A 19 -19.92 -11.06 -8.97
CA SER A 19 -20.19 -9.71 -8.48
C SER A 19 -21.48 -9.77 -7.67
N ASP A 20 -21.34 -9.81 -6.35
CA ASP A 20 -22.44 -9.54 -5.44
C ASP A 20 -22.82 -8.07 -5.58
N LEU A 21 -23.81 -7.79 -6.43
CA LEU A 21 -24.51 -6.52 -6.51
C LEU A 21 -26.01 -6.80 -6.58
N GLY A 22 -26.65 -6.71 -5.42
CA GLY A 22 -28.10 -6.61 -5.32
C GLY A 22 -28.57 -5.28 -5.92
N LEU A 23 -29.22 -5.34 -7.08
CA LEU A 23 -29.88 -4.21 -7.72
C LEU A 23 -31.40 -4.35 -7.59
N SER A 24 -31.95 -3.71 -6.57
CA SER A 24 -33.30 -3.12 -6.66
C SER A 24 -33.19 -1.88 -7.55
N GLY A 25 -33.99 -1.83 -8.60
CA GLY A 25 -33.88 -0.87 -9.69
C GLY A 25 -34.04 0.60 -9.28
N GLY A 26 -33.31 1.44 -10.01
CA GLY A 26 -33.45 2.90 -10.04
C GLY A 26 -32.35 3.49 -10.89
N ARG A 27 -32.68 4.01 -12.09
CA ARG A 27 -31.75 4.78 -12.93
C ARG A 27 -31.50 6.12 -12.24
N GLY A 28 -30.46 6.19 -11.41
CA GLY A 28 -29.91 7.42 -10.87
C GLY A 28 -28.56 7.68 -11.51
N GLU A 29 -28.45 8.77 -12.25
CA GLU A 29 -27.15 9.34 -12.60
C GLU A 29 -26.47 9.76 -11.31
N THR A 30 -25.57 8.93 -10.78
CA THR A 30 -24.73 9.31 -9.66
C THR A 30 -23.65 10.26 -10.15
N SER A 31 -23.94 11.55 -10.09
CA SER A 31 -22.92 12.58 -10.08
C SER A 31 -22.05 12.34 -8.85
N PHE A 32 -20.76 12.06 -9.06
CA PHE A 32 -19.78 12.03 -7.99
C PHE A 32 -19.60 13.46 -7.49
N SER A 33 -20.35 13.83 -6.46
CA SER A 33 -20.10 15.07 -5.74
C SER A 33 -18.77 14.90 -5.00
N ALA A 34 -17.72 15.51 -5.54
CA ALA A 34 -16.42 15.68 -4.87
C ALA A 34 -16.55 16.73 -3.75
N GLY A 35 -17.45 16.46 -2.82
CA GLY A 35 -17.81 17.30 -1.69
C GLY A 35 -17.97 16.42 -0.46
N GLY A 36 -16.84 15.93 0.04
CA GLY A 36 -16.74 15.20 1.30
C GLY A 36 -15.30 15.34 1.77
N ASP A 37 -15.11 15.59 3.06
CA ASP A 37 -13.80 15.77 3.69
C ASP A 37 -12.77 14.84 3.06
N SER A 38 -11.67 15.43 2.60
CA SER A 38 -10.59 14.79 1.86
C SER A 38 -9.78 13.84 2.74
N ASN A 39 -10.44 12.84 3.33
CA ASN A 39 -9.79 11.71 3.95
C ASN A 39 -9.31 10.79 2.83
N THR A 40 -8.00 10.83 2.61
CA THR A 40 -7.30 9.89 1.75
C THR A 40 -7.46 8.48 2.31
N GLY A 41 -7.61 7.49 1.43
CA GLY A 41 -7.64 6.09 1.85
C GLY A 41 -6.28 5.65 2.38
N ILE A 42 -6.28 4.77 3.38
CA ILE A 42 -5.05 4.11 3.86
C ILE A 42 -4.78 2.90 2.96
N GLY A 43 -3.58 2.86 2.37
CA GLY A 43 -3.12 1.73 1.57
C GLY A 43 -2.96 0.45 2.41
N GLY A 44 -3.25 -0.71 1.81
CA GLY A 44 -3.01 -2.01 2.46
C GLY A 44 -1.52 -2.31 2.64
N SER A 45 -1.20 -3.46 3.23
CA SER A 45 0.18 -3.84 3.59
C SER A 45 1.16 -3.93 2.41
N MET A 46 0.68 -4.05 1.17
CA MET A 46 1.50 -4.08 -0.05
C MET A 46 1.46 -2.77 -0.84
N ALA A 47 1.03 -1.68 -0.22
CA ALA A 47 1.02 -0.38 -0.87
C ALA A 47 2.45 0.03 -1.25
N ARG A 48 2.59 0.57 -2.46
CA ARG A 48 3.83 1.17 -2.99
C ARG A 48 3.74 2.68 -3.16
N PHE A 49 2.63 3.25 -2.70
CA PHE A 49 2.42 4.67 -2.61
C PHE A 49 1.48 4.97 -1.47
N THR A 50 1.54 6.19 -0.96
CA THR A 50 0.63 6.67 0.07
C THR A 50 0.47 8.18 -0.02
N ILE A 51 -0.62 8.70 0.54
CA ILE A 51 -0.87 10.13 0.63
C ILE A 51 -0.89 10.54 2.11
N VAL A 52 -0.08 11.54 2.46
CA VAL A 52 -0.11 12.20 3.77
C VAL A 52 -0.28 13.69 3.53
N ASP A 53 -1.42 14.23 3.98
CA ASP A 53 -1.88 15.59 3.67
C ASP A 53 -1.85 15.85 2.14
N ASP A 54 -1.23 16.95 1.72
CA ASP A 54 -1.08 17.34 0.31
C ASP A 54 0.15 16.71 -0.37
N TYR A 55 0.69 15.61 0.15
CA TYR A 55 1.84 14.93 -0.43
C TYR A 55 1.54 13.48 -0.78
N LEU A 56 1.82 13.13 -2.04
CA LEU A 56 1.90 11.75 -2.54
C LEU A 56 3.35 11.27 -2.44
N TYR A 57 3.54 10.15 -1.76
CA TYR A 57 4.81 9.44 -1.70
C TYR A 57 4.70 8.15 -2.50
N THR A 58 5.68 7.87 -3.35
CA THR A 58 5.76 6.63 -4.11
C THR A 58 7.13 5.99 -3.95
N ILE A 59 7.18 4.66 -3.96
CA ILE A 59 8.45 3.92 -3.89
C ILE A 59 8.67 3.03 -5.11
N ASP A 60 9.88 3.07 -5.66
CA ASP A 60 10.40 2.04 -6.56
C ASP A 60 11.33 1.09 -5.79
N SER A 61 12.16 0.30 -6.48
CA SER A 61 13.05 -0.67 -5.83
C SER A 61 14.20 -0.03 -5.02
N TRP A 62 14.41 1.29 -5.14
CA TRP A 62 15.55 2.00 -4.59
C TRP A 62 15.25 3.39 -4.02
N THR A 63 14.18 4.04 -4.47
CA THR A 63 13.93 5.45 -4.19
C THR A 63 12.52 5.69 -3.69
N LEU A 64 12.43 6.63 -2.76
CA LEU A 64 11.20 7.29 -2.35
C LEU A 64 11.10 8.60 -3.12
N LYS A 65 9.96 8.82 -3.78
CA LYS A 65 9.67 10.05 -4.51
C LYS A 65 8.54 10.80 -3.83
N SER A 66 8.70 12.11 -3.67
CA SER A 66 7.67 12.99 -3.12
C SER A 66 7.06 13.89 -4.21
N TYR A 67 5.74 14.01 -4.19
CA TYR A 67 4.97 14.88 -5.06
C TYR A 67 4.01 15.71 -4.21
N ASP A 68 4.00 17.02 -4.43
CA ASP A 68 3.00 17.92 -3.90
C ASP A 68 1.76 17.85 -4.79
N ILE A 69 0.64 17.52 -4.16
CA ILE A 69 -0.66 17.31 -4.79
C ILE A 69 -1.71 18.31 -4.27
N SER A 70 -1.27 19.44 -3.70
CA SER A 70 -2.16 20.54 -3.28
C SER A 70 -3.04 21.04 -4.44
N ASP A 71 -2.50 21.00 -5.67
CA ASP A 71 -3.28 21.02 -6.91
C ASP A 71 -3.43 19.61 -7.46
N GLN A 72 -4.60 19.00 -7.21
CA GLN A 72 -4.90 17.63 -7.62
C GLN A 72 -4.89 17.41 -9.15
N GLN A 73 -5.03 18.47 -9.94
CA GLN A 73 -4.97 18.38 -11.41
C GLN A 73 -3.54 18.53 -11.95
N ASN A 74 -2.62 19.05 -11.12
CA ASN A 74 -1.25 19.30 -11.52
C ASN A 74 -0.24 18.93 -10.41
N PRO A 75 -0.02 17.63 -10.14
CA PRO A 75 0.98 17.17 -9.20
C PRO A 75 2.39 17.69 -9.53
N VAL A 76 3.10 18.19 -8.52
CA VAL A 76 4.45 18.74 -8.66
C VAL A 76 5.46 17.83 -7.97
N TYR A 77 6.33 17.19 -8.76
CA TYR A 77 7.48 16.45 -8.23
C TYR A 77 8.38 17.37 -7.38
N LYS A 78 8.92 16.82 -6.28
CA LYS A 78 9.79 17.56 -5.38
C LYS A 78 11.17 16.94 -5.25
N GLU A 79 11.28 15.77 -4.64
CA GLU A 79 12.55 15.19 -4.23
C GLU A 79 12.56 13.67 -4.39
N ASP A 80 13.76 13.13 -4.61
CA ASP A 80 14.07 11.71 -4.56
C ASP A 80 14.94 11.45 -3.34
N VAL A 81 14.53 10.51 -2.48
CA VAL A 81 15.34 10.01 -1.36
C VAL A 81 15.79 8.60 -1.70
N ASN A 82 17.11 8.37 -1.66
CA ASN A 82 17.67 7.03 -1.85
C ASN A 82 17.44 6.21 -0.57
N LEU A 83 16.74 5.09 -0.72
CA LEU A 83 16.37 4.19 0.37
C LEU A 83 17.31 2.98 0.48
N GLY A 84 18.21 2.76 -0.49
CA GLY A 84 18.98 1.54 -0.61
C GLY A 84 18.24 0.44 -1.39
N TRP A 85 18.75 -0.78 -1.36
CA TRP A 85 18.23 -1.86 -2.20
C TRP A 85 17.02 -2.57 -1.58
N GLY A 86 16.16 -3.12 -2.43
CA GLY A 86 15.18 -4.12 -2.03
C GLY A 86 13.94 -3.52 -1.39
N ILE A 87 13.51 -2.34 -1.84
CA ILE A 87 12.33 -1.65 -1.31
C ILE A 87 11.02 -2.24 -1.86
N GLU A 88 10.11 -2.56 -0.94
CA GLU A 88 8.91 -3.34 -1.24
C GLU A 88 7.61 -2.62 -0.93
N THR A 89 7.47 -2.05 0.25
CA THR A 89 6.21 -1.49 0.75
C THR A 89 6.39 -0.16 1.48
N ILE A 90 5.33 0.64 1.54
CA ILE A 90 5.30 1.92 2.26
C ILE A 90 4.00 2.03 3.04
N PHE A 91 4.10 2.39 4.31
CA PHE A 91 2.95 2.59 5.19
C PHE A 91 3.09 3.89 5.98
N PRO A 92 2.15 4.84 5.87
CA PRO A 92 2.18 6.06 6.68
C PRO A 92 1.61 5.79 8.08
N TYR A 93 2.26 6.31 9.12
CA TYR A 93 1.67 6.31 10.45
C TYR A 93 2.25 7.42 11.31
N ASN A 94 1.38 8.19 11.96
CA ASN A 94 1.73 9.20 12.97
C ASN A 94 2.93 10.11 12.58
N GLY A 95 2.87 10.72 11.39
CA GLY A 95 3.93 11.63 10.90
C GLY A 95 5.20 10.94 10.41
N ASN A 96 5.18 9.62 10.20
CA ASN A 96 6.31 8.84 9.72
C ASN A 96 5.90 7.94 8.55
N LEU A 97 6.89 7.54 7.75
CA LEU A 97 6.80 6.50 6.74
C LEU A 97 7.57 5.28 7.22
N PHE A 98 6.89 4.14 7.23
CA PHE A 98 7.45 2.83 7.50
C PHE A 98 7.60 2.11 6.17
N ILE A 99 8.84 1.86 5.78
CA ILE A 99 9.18 1.34 4.46
C ILE A 99 9.71 -0.08 4.66
N GLY A 100 8.93 -1.05 4.19
CA GLY A 100 9.35 -2.45 4.16
C GLY A 100 10.36 -2.68 3.06
N ALA A 101 11.46 -3.33 3.41
CA ALA A 101 12.55 -3.69 2.52
C ALA A 101 13.02 -5.11 2.80
N GLN A 102 13.75 -5.69 1.85
CA GLN A 102 14.23 -7.06 2.00
C GLN A 102 15.16 -7.25 3.19
N SER A 103 15.90 -6.21 3.57
CA SER A 103 16.84 -6.23 4.70
C SER A 103 16.23 -5.80 6.03
N GLY A 104 15.01 -5.26 6.04
CA GLY A 104 14.55 -4.52 7.20
C GLY A 104 13.31 -3.67 6.98
N MET A 105 12.94 -2.96 8.05
CA MET A 105 11.99 -1.86 8.00
C MET A 105 12.75 -0.55 8.21
N HIS A 106 12.67 0.37 7.25
CA HIS A 106 13.19 1.73 7.39
C HIS A 106 12.11 2.66 7.93
N ILE A 107 12.49 3.57 8.81
CA ILE A 107 11.60 4.61 9.36
C ILE A 107 12.10 5.97 8.90
N TYR A 108 11.23 6.74 8.26
CA TYR A 108 11.48 8.12 7.85
C TYR A 108 10.45 9.05 8.48
N ASN A 109 10.90 10.17 9.05
CA ASN A 109 9.98 11.19 9.57
C ASN A 109 9.51 12.12 8.45
N LEU A 110 8.35 12.73 8.64
CA LEU A 110 7.71 13.66 7.71
C LEU A 110 7.66 15.09 8.26
N ASP A 111 8.60 15.48 9.13
CA ASP A 111 8.70 16.87 9.62
C ASP A 111 8.91 17.82 8.44
N ASN A 112 9.72 17.41 7.47
CA ASN A 112 9.77 17.99 6.13
C ASN A 112 9.10 17.05 5.12
N LYS A 113 7.82 17.29 4.81
CA LYS A 113 7.05 16.49 3.83
C LYS A 113 7.65 16.47 2.43
N GLN A 114 8.39 17.52 2.06
CA GLN A 114 9.08 17.56 0.77
C GLN A 114 10.23 16.55 0.71
N SER A 115 10.96 16.40 1.80
CA SER A 115 12.17 15.59 1.87
C SER A 115 12.14 14.79 3.17
N PRO A 116 11.50 13.60 3.16
CA PRO A 116 11.45 12.72 4.32
C PRO A 116 12.85 12.38 4.82
N GLU A 117 13.05 12.44 6.12
CA GLU A 117 14.37 12.26 6.74
C GLU A 117 14.46 10.91 7.44
N TRP A 118 15.56 10.20 7.24
CA TRP A 118 15.80 8.90 7.86
C TRP A 118 15.88 9.03 9.39
N VAL A 119 15.19 8.14 10.09
CA VAL A 119 15.18 8.05 11.56
C VAL A 119 15.99 6.85 12.02
N SER A 120 15.62 5.65 11.54
CA SER A 120 16.27 4.39 11.91
C SER A 120 15.97 3.29 10.90
N THR A 121 16.66 2.17 11.05
CA THR A 121 16.35 0.92 10.35
C THR A 121 16.29 -0.20 11.39
N TYR A 122 15.21 -0.97 11.38
CA TYR A 122 15.17 -2.28 12.02
C TYR A 122 15.62 -3.34 11.02
N GLU A 123 16.76 -3.98 11.27
CA GLU A 123 17.30 -5.02 10.39
C GLU A 123 16.83 -6.41 10.82
N HIS A 124 16.51 -7.27 9.85
CA HIS A 124 16.22 -8.69 10.06
C HIS A 124 16.86 -9.54 8.95
N MET A 125 16.67 -10.87 9.02
CA MET A 125 17.11 -11.76 7.94
C MET A 125 16.31 -11.50 6.67
N THR A 126 16.95 -11.63 5.51
CA THR A 126 16.36 -11.30 4.21
C THR A 126 14.98 -11.95 4.01
N SER A 127 13.94 -11.13 3.81
CA SER A 127 12.56 -11.58 3.61
C SER A 127 11.73 -10.54 2.85
N CYS A 128 10.68 -10.98 2.16
CA CYS A 128 9.82 -10.11 1.38
C CYS A 128 8.67 -9.61 2.29
N ASP A 129 8.76 -8.36 2.77
CA ASP A 129 8.17 -7.94 4.04
C ASP A 129 7.21 -6.75 3.91
N PRO A 130 5.91 -7.05 3.81
CA PRO A 130 4.84 -6.08 4.03
C PRO A 130 4.87 -5.58 5.47
N VAL A 131 4.80 -4.26 5.63
CA VAL A 131 4.74 -3.58 6.93
C VAL A 131 3.40 -2.86 7.09
N VAL A 132 2.76 -3.04 8.24
CA VAL A 132 1.67 -2.16 8.71
C VAL A 132 1.93 -1.76 10.15
N VAL A 133 1.44 -0.60 10.55
CA VAL A 133 1.70 -0.03 11.88
C VAL A 133 0.41 0.33 12.58
N GLN A 134 0.34 0.02 13.88
CA GLN A 134 -0.75 0.45 14.75
C GLN A 134 -0.28 0.60 16.19
N GLY A 135 -0.49 1.79 16.76
CA GLY A 135 -0.02 2.13 18.10
C GLY A 135 1.50 2.09 18.16
N ASP A 136 2.02 1.42 19.18
CA ASP A 136 3.46 1.27 19.42
C ASP A 136 4.04 0.03 18.71
N TYR A 137 3.34 -0.55 17.74
CA TYR A 137 3.76 -1.78 17.08
C TYR A 137 3.74 -1.70 15.55
N ALA A 138 4.81 -2.20 14.94
CA ALA A 138 4.86 -2.56 13.53
C ALA A 138 4.70 -4.07 13.36
N PHE A 139 3.92 -4.47 12.35
CA PHE A 139 3.62 -5.85 12.03
C PHE A 139 4.23 -6.18 10.68
N VAL A 140 5.19 -7.11 10.69
CA VAL A 140 5.99 -7.47 9.53
C VAL A 140 5.73 -8.94 9.21
N THR A 141 5.23 -9.23 8.01
CA THR A 141 4.95 -10.61 7.60
C THR A 141 6.07 -11.16 6.72
N LEU A 142 6.81 -12.14 7.23
CA LEU A 142 7.84 -12.85 6.48
C LEU A 142 7.19 -14.00 5.71
N ARG A 143 7.34 -14.03 4.38
CA ARG A 143 6.76 -15.09 3.53
C ARG A 143 7.82 -16.05 3.03
N GLY A 144 7.74 -17.29 3.52
CA GLY A 144 8.58 -18.39 3.05
C GLY A 144 8.22 -18.86 1.64
N GLY A 145 9.20 -19.43 0.93
CA GLY A 145 9.01 -19.98 -0.43
C GLY A 145 8.82 -18.95 -1.55
N THR A 146 9.12 -17.67 -1.28
CA THR A 146 9.12 -16.58 -2.26
C THR A 146 10.52 -16.36 -2.85
N GLU A 147 10.67 -15.37 -3.74
CA GLU A 147 11.97 -14.96 -4.30
C GLU A 147 12.99 -14.58 -3.22
N CYS A 148 12.53 -14.14 -2.05
CA CYS A 148 13.38 -13.85 -0.87
C CYS A 148 13.88 -15.09 -0.10
N GLN A 149 13.62 -16.32 -0.59
CA GLN A 149 14.16 -17.59 -0.06
C GLN A 149 13.91 -17.87 1.44
N GLY A 150 12.87 -17.30 2.04
CA GLY A 150 12.50 -17.58 3.43
C GLY A 150 12.13 -19.06 3.66
N PHE A 151 12.50 -19.61 4.81
CA PHE A 151 12.29 -21.02 5.15
C PHE A 151 10.92 -21.32 5.81
N SER A 152 10.27 -20.31 6.40
CA SER A 152 8.98 -20.42 7.10
C SER A 152 8.15 -19.14 6.98
N ASN A 153 6.82 -19.26 7.02
CA ASN A 153 5.96 -18.10 7.18
C ASN A 153 6.04 -17.60 8.63
N GLN A 154 6.13 -16.30 8.83
CA GLN A 154 6.30 -15.72 10.14
C GLN A 154 5.65 -14.33 10.22
N LEU A 155 5.18 -13.96 11.40
CA LEU A 155 4.76 -12.61 11.75
C LEU A 155 5.65 -12.11 12.88
N ASP A 156 6.41 -11.05 12.59
CA ASP A 156 7.15 -10.30 13.60
C ASP A 156 6.37 -9.07 14.02
N ILE A 157 6.28 -8.89 15.32
CA ILE A 157 5.75 -7.70 15.97
C ILE A 157 6.95 -6.95 16.53
N ILE A 158 7.17 -5.75 16.04
CA ILE A 158 8.27 -4.88 16.42
C ILE A 158 7.70 -3.77 17.30
N ASP A 159 8.25 -3.59 18.49
CA ASP A 159 7.99 -2.42 19.33
C ASP A 159 8.68 -1.21 18.70
N ILE A 160 7.88 -0.18 18.40
CA ILE A 160 8.29 1.08 17.80
C ILE A 160 7.98 2.28 18.71
N SER A 161 7.78 2.05 20.01
CA SER A 161 7.59 3.13 21.00
C SER A 161 8.79 4.09 21.05
N ASP A 162 9.99 3.59 20.72
CA ASP A 162 11.20 4.36 20.47
C ASP A 162 11.59 4.24 18.98
N LEU A 163 11.18 5.20 18.15
CA LEU A 163 11.41 5.15 16.70
C LEU A 163 12.89 5.13 16.31
N VAL A 164 13.80 5.62 17.15
CA VAL A 164 15.24 5.56 16.87
C VAL A 164 15.85 4.21 17.20
N ARG A 165 15.11 3.35 17.93
CA ARG A 165 15.55 2.02 18.33
C ARG A 165 14.36 1.06 18.39
N PRO A 166 13.83 0.63 17.23
CA PRO A 166 12.81 -0.42 17.19
C PRO A 166 13.39 -1.75 17.67
N GLU A 167 12.59 -2.53 18.41
CA GLU A 167 13.03 -3.81 18.98
C GLU A 167 12.00 -4.91 18.71
N LEU A 168 12.47 -6.14 18.45
CA LEU A 168 11.57 -7.29 18.28
C LEU A 168 10.80 -7.55 19.58
N PHE A 169 9.49 -7.38 19.53
CA PHE A 169 8.61 -7.69 20.66
C PHE A 169 8.23 -9.17 20.67
N LYS A 170 7.79 -9.70 19.52
CA LYS A 170 7.32 -11.09 19.43
C LYS A 170 7.33 -11.64 18.01
N THR A 171 7.57 -12.94 17.91
CA THR A 171 7.49 -13.71 16.67
C THR A 171 6.40 -14.77 16.77
N TYR A 172 5.64 -14.96 15.69
CA TYR A 172 4.69 -16.05 15.48
C TYR A 172 5.04 -16.80 14.20
N SER A 173 5.05 -18.13 14.24
CA SER A 173 5.36 -19.02 13.11
C SER A 173 4.44 -20.23 13.03
#